data_AF-A0A3G9GGJ1-F1
#
_entry.id   AF-A0A3G9GGJ1-F1
#
_cell.length_a   1.000
_cell.length_b   1.000
_cell.length_c   1.000
_cell.angle_alpha   90.00
_cell.angle_beta   90.00
_cell.angle_gamma   90.00
#
_symmetry.space_group_name_H-M   'P 1'
#
loop_
_entity.id
_entity.type
_entity.pdbx_description
1 polymer ?
#
loop_
_entity_poly.entity_id
_entity_poly.type
_entity_poly.pdbx_seq_one_letter_code
_entity_poly.pdbx_strand_id
1 'polypeptide(L)'
;MTVKIFRASAVLALLGLLVSWAVHAANADALWNIVHQQCVPHWQQAQDPAPCAALDMTQGEPQGHAILKDIHGVLQYLLIPTARVSGIESPLLLQADAPDYWAAAWQARQWMARLHGSVLPREAVALTVNSQWGRSQNQLHIHVSCVRPELPARLQQAGIGLQWQPLADGINGHAYLARAVPGETLDGVRPFRLLADEVAGASGQMGSYTLAVIATRLADGPGFWLLASKADVLAGNFASSEGDVQDHDCQVLSPQPVRP
;
A
#
# COMPACT_ATOMS: atom_id res chain seq x y z
N MET A 1 41.85 49.75 1.79
CA MET A 1 40.44 49.61 2.23
C MET A 1 39.81 48.48 1.43
N THR A 2 39.69 47.29 2.02
CA THR A 2 39.16 46.11 1.35
C THR A 2 37.74 45.89 1.86
N VAL A 3 36.74 46.25 1.05
CA VAL A 3 35.32 46.09 1.42
C VAL A 3 34.96 44.60 1.34
N LYS A 4 34.45 44.09 2.47
CA LYS A 4 33.95 42.73 2.69
C LYS A 4 32.77 42.42 1.75
N ILE A 5 33.02 41.67 0.68
CA ILE A 5 31.98 41.02 -0.13
C ILE A 5 31.78 39.60 0.41
N PHE A 6 31.10 39.46 1.55
CA PHE A 6 30.81 38.15 2.16
C PHE A 6 29.41 38.08 2.79
N ARG A 7 28.41 38.76 2.21
CA ARG A 7 27.03 38.71 2.71
C ARG A 7 25.93 38.44 1.69
N ALA A 8 26.23 38.44 0.38
CA ALA A 8 25.24 38.10 -0.64
C ALA A 8 25.07 36.58 -0.84
N SER A 9 26.14 35.80 -0.65
CA SER A 9 26.14 34.36 -0.96
C SER A 9 25.31 33.51 0.04
N ALA A 10 25.18 33.96 1.30
CA ALA A 10 24.41 33.23 2.30
C ALA A 10 22.89 33.35 2.09
N VAL A 11 22.41 34.48 1.55
CA VAL A 11 20.98 34.70 1.27
C VAL A 11 20.53 33.92 0.04
N LEU A 12 21.36 33.85 -1.01
CA LEU A 12 21.06 33.03 -2.19
C LEU A 12 21.09 31.52 -1.90
N ALA A 13 21.95 31.06 -1.00
CA ALA A 13 21.97 29.66 -0.58
C ALA A 13 20.69 29.28 0.19
N LEU A 14 20.19 30.17 1.06
CA LEU A 14 18.93 29.94 1.79
C LEU A 14 17.69 29.95 0.87
N LEU A 15 17.63 30.85 -0.11
CA LEU A 15 16.56 30.85 -1.12
C LEU A 15 16.64 29.63 -2.06
N GLY A 16 17.84 29.19 -2.44
CA GLY A 16 18.04 27.98 -3.22
C GLY A 16 17.58 26.72 -2.49
N LEU A 17 17.80 26.65 -1.17
CA LEU A 17 17.28 25.59 -0.29
C LEU A 17 15.74 25.63 -0.17
N LEU A 18 15.13 26.81 -0.04
CA LEU A 18 13.67 26.91 0.02
C LEU A 18 12.98 26.55 -1.31
N VAL A 19 13.60 26.90 -2.45
CA VAL A 19 13.09 26.53 -3.78
C VAL A 19 13.29 25.04 -4.07
N SER A 20 14.38 24.43 -3.59
CA SER A 20 14.58 22.98 -3.76
C SER A 20 13.69 22.12 -2.87
N TRP A 21 13.18 22.65 -1.75
CA TRP A 21 12.07 22.03 -1.01
C TRP A 21 10.74 22.15 -1.78
N ALA A 22 10.49 23.28 -2.46
CA ALA A 22 9.26 23.48 -3.24
C ALA A 22 9.18 22.62 -4.53
N VAL A 23 10.33 22.25 -5.11
CA VAL A 23 10.39 21.42 -6.33
C VAL A 23 10.42 19.90 -6.03
N HIS A 24 10.63 19.51 -4.76
CA HIS A 24 10.53 18.11 -4.32
C HIS A 24 9.13 17.69 -3.85
N ALA A 25 8.13 18.57 -3.98
CA ALA A 25 6.76 18.10 -4.09
C ALA A 25 6.60 17.41 -5.46
N ALA A 26 7.10 16.17 -5.56
CA ALA A 26 6.70 15.26 -6.62
C ALA A 26 5.18 15.39 -6.78
N ASN A 27 4.69 15.55 -8.01
CA ASN A 27 3.27 15.81 -8.27
C ASN A 27 2.42 14.82 -7.47
N ALA A 28 1.82 15.29 -6.37
CA ALA A 28 1.11 14.44 -5.43
C ALA A 28 -0.16 13.85 -6.06
N ASP A 29 -0.58 14.37 -7.21
CA ASP A 29 -1.70 13.90 -8.00
C ASP A 29 -1.26 13.08 -9.21
N ALA A 30 0.01 12.62 -9.32
CA ALA A 30 0.46 11.88 -10.50
C ALA A 30 -0.36 10.61 -10.74
N LEU A 31 -0.60 9.80 -9.70
CA LEU A 31 -1.45 8.60 -9.81
C LEU A 31 -2.89 8.94 -10.20
N TRP A 32 -3.46 10.01 -9.63
CA TRP A 32 -4.78 10.51 -10.01
C TRP A 32 -4.82 10.89 -11.48
N ASN A 33 -3.83 11.66 -11.95
CA ASN A 33 -3.76 12.11 -13.34
C ASN A 33 -3.62 10.94 -14.32
N ILE A 34 -2.81 9.92 -13.99
CA ILE A 34 -2.69 8.71 -14.82
C ILE A 34 -4.05 8.01 -14.94
N VAL A 35 -4.71 7.74 -13.83
CA VAL A 35 -5.98 6.98 -13.86
C VAL A 35 -7.10 7.80 -14.50
N HIS A 36 -7.33 9.02 -14.03
CA HIS A 36 -8.49 9.81 -14.41
C HIS A 36 -8.34 10.55 -15.74
N GLN A 37 -7.12 10.92 -16.14
CA GLN A 37 -6.89 11.65 -17.41
C GLN A 37 -6.39 10.75 -18.54
N GLN A 38 -5.95 9.51 -18.25
CA GLN A 38 -5.43 8.61 -19.28
C GLN A 38 -6.22 7.30 -19.30
N CYS A 39 -6.15 6.48 -18.24
CA CYS A 39 -6.76 5.14 -18.25
C CYS A 39 -8.28 5.18 -18.45
N VAL A 40 -8.99 6.04 -17.70
CA VAL A 40 -10.47 6.16 -17.80
C VAL A 40 -10.90 6.71 -19.16
N PRO A 41 -10.38 7.84 -19.69
CA PRO A 41 -10.77 8.33 -21.01
C PRO A 41 -10.43 7.37 -22.14
N HIS A 42 -9.27 6.70 -22.09
CA HIS A 42 -8.88 5.74 -23.11
C HIS A 42 -9.81 4.53 -23.12
N TRP A 43 -10.19 4.03 -21.94
CA TRP A 43 -11.19 2.98 -21.83
C TRP A 43 -12.55 3.42 -22.39
N GLN A 44 -13.03 4.62 -22.03
CA GLN A 44 -14.31 5.13 -22.51
C GLN A 44 -14.35 5.28 -24.04
N GLN A 45 -13.21 5.60 -24.67
CA GLN A 45 -13.11 5.79 -26.13
C GLN A 45 -12.88 4.50 -26.91
N ALA A 46 -12.01 3.62 -26.41
CA ALA A 46 -11.48 2.48 -27.17
C ALA A 46 -11.64 1.12 -26.47
N GLN A 47 -12.16 1.09 -25.24
CA GLN A 47 -12.16 -0.10 -24.37
C GLN A 47 -10.75 -0.69 -24.16
N ASP A 48 -9.74 0.18 -24.19
CA ASP A 48 -8.34 -0.14 -23.95
C ASP A 48 -7.93 0.47 -22.59
N PRO A 49 -7.42 -0.34 -21.63
CA PRO A 49 -7.06 0.16 -20.31
C PRO A 49 -5.74 0.94 -20.29
N ALA A 50 -4.94 0.94 -21.37
CA ALA A 50 -3.63 1.57 -21.37
C ALA A 50 -3.70 3.06 -20.99
N PRO A 51 -2.76 3.58 -20.17
CA PRO A 51 -1.52 2.94 -19.71
C PRO A 51 -1.67 1.97 -18.53
N CYS A 52 -2.89 1.81 -17.98
CA CYS A 52 -3.16 0.81 -16.96
C CYS A 52 -3.18 -0.59 -17.56
N ALA A 53 -2.84 -1.60 -16.75
CA ALA A 53 -2.92 -3.00 -17.15
C ALA A 53 -4.38 -3.50 -17.21
N ALA A 54 -5.24 -2.95 -16.35
CA ALA A 54 -6.67 -3.22 -16.34
C ALA A 54 -7.45 -2.07 -15.74
N LEU A 55 -8.75 -2.05 -16.06
CA LEU A 55 -9.73 -1.15 -15.49
C LEU A 55 -11.02 -1.95 -15.24
N ASP A 56 -11.60 -1.80 -14.07
CA ASP A 56 -12.96 -2.27 -13.77
C ASP A 56 -13.82 -1.05 -13.47
N MET A 57 -14.77 -0.78 -14.36
CA MET A 57 -15.82 0.23 -14.18
C MET A 57 -17.21 -0.39 -14.39
N THR A 58 -17.37 -1.69 -14.11
CA THR A 58 -18.64 -2.41 -14.25
C THR A 58 -19.78 -1.78 -13.45
N GLN A 59 -19.45 -1.17 -12.31
CA GLN A 59 -20.38 -0.42 -11.45
C GLN A 59 -20.31 1.10 -11.64
N GLY A 60 -19.67 1.56 -12.72
CA GLY A 60 -19.42 2.97 -13.00
C GLY A 60 -18.13 3.50 -12.38
N GLU A 61 -17.69 4.67 -12.87
CA GLU A 61 -16.44 5.32 -12.47
C GLU A 61 -16.33 5.62 -10.95
N PRO A 62 -17.39 6.01 -10.22
CA PRO A 62 -17.28 6.23 -8.77
C PRO A 62 -16.94 4.95 -7.97
N GLN A 63 -17.33 3.78 -8.49
CA GLN A 63 -17.14 2.48 -7.84
C GLN A 63 -15.97 1.67 -8.44
N GLY A 64 -15.31 2.24 -9.46
CA GLY A 64 -14.30 1.53 -10.23
C GLY A 64 -12.89 1.60 -9.65
N HIS A 65 -12.00 0.82 -10.27
CA HIS A 65 -10.59 0.82 -9.96
C HIS A 65 -9.75 0.48 -11.20
N ALA A 66 -8.50 0.95 -11.19
CA ALA A 66 -7.48 0.64 -12.18
C ALA A 66 -6.37 -0.21 -11.56
N ILE A 67 -5.78 -1.09 -12.36
CA ILE A 67 -4.54 -1.78 -12.02
C ILE A 67 -3.41 -1.18 -12.86
N LEU A 68 -2.42 -0.60 -12.20
CA LEU A 68 -1.28 0.07 -12.83
C LEU A 68 0.01 -0.67 -12.50
N LYS A 69 0.86 -0.96 -13.48
CA LYS A 69 2.22 -1.47 -13.21
C LYS A 69 3.02 -0.35 -12.54
N ASP A 70 3.56 -0.62 -11.36
CA ASP A 70 4.41 0.36 -10.68
C ASP A 70 5.75 0.50 -11.44
N ILE A 71 6.34 1.69 -11.42
CA ILE A 71 7.66 1.92 -12.02
C ILE A 71 8.78 1.31 -11.15
N HIS A 72 8.51 1.09 -9.86
CA HIS A 72 9.37 0.42 -8.91
C HIS A 72 8.94 -1.03 -8.72
N GLY A 73 9.91 -1.92 -8.47
CA GLY A 73 9.66 -3.34 -8.20
C GLY A 73 9.47 -4.21 -9.44
N VAL A 74 10.06 -5.40 -9.40
CA VAL A 74 10.06 -6.35 -10.53
C VAL A 74 8.66 -6.86 -10.85
N LEU A 75 7.82 -7.04 -9.84
CA LEU A 75 6.46 -7.57 -9.96
C LEU A 75 5.38 -6.66 -9.38
N GLN A 76 5.71 -5.48 -8.87
CA GLN A 76 4.76 -4.63 -8.16
C GLN A 76 3.74 -3.99 -9.09
N TYR A 77 2.48 -4.05 -8.67
CA TYR A 77 1.34 -3.33 -9.24
C TYR A 77 0.66 -2.48 -8.17
N LEU A 78 -0.11 -1.49 -8.61
CA LEU A 78 -0.96 -0.67 -7.76
C LEU A 78 -2.42 -0.91 -8.14
N LEU A 79 -3.28 -1.09 -7.14
CA LEU A 79 -4.71 -0.84 -7.32
C LEU A 79 -5.00 0.61 -6.94
N ILE A 80 -5.70 1.33 -7.82
CA ILE A 80 -5.99 2.75 -7.66
C ILE A 80 -7.47 2.99 -7.98
N PRO A 81 -8.28 3.60 -7.11
CA PRO A 81 -9.66 3.95 -7.43
C PRO A 81 -9.77 4.87 -8.65
N THR A 82 -10.82 4.72 -9.44
CA THR A 82 -11.16 5.67 -10.52
C THR A 82 -11.84 6.93 -9.99
N ALA A 83 -12.39 6.87 -8.77
CA ALA A 83 -12.85 8.03 -8.01
C ALA A 83 -11.70 8.72 -7.27
N ARG A 84 -11.86 10.02 -6.95
CA ARG A 84 -10.89 10.76 -6.15
C ARG A 84 -11.03 10.38 -4.67
N VAL A 85 -10.12 9.54 -4.21
CA VAL A 85 -10.03 9.08 -2.81
C VAL A 85 -8.62 9.39 -2.36
N SER A 86 -8.43 10.22 -1.34
CA SER A 86 -7.09 10.75 -1.01
C SER A 86 -6.12 9.70 -0.46
N GLY A 87 -6.64 8.71 0.27
CA GLY A 87 -5.86 7.70 0.98
C GLY A 87 -6.68 7.04 2.09
N ILE A 88 -6.01 6.32 2.98
CA ILE A 88 -6.62 5.61 4.11
C ILE A 88 -7.42 6.52 5.06
N GLU A 89 -7.10 7.82 5.12
CA GLU A 89 -7.82 8.83 5.88
C GLU A 89 -9.20 9.20 5.32
N SER A 90 -9.49 8.81 4.07
CA SER A 90 -10.71 9.24 3.41
C SER A 90 -11.95 8.63 4.09
N PRO A 91 -12.93 9.44 4.50
CA PRO A 91 -14.16 8.92 5.13
C PRO A 91 -14.99 8.08 4.15
N LEU A 92 -14.76 8.22 2.83
CA LEU A 92 -15.39 7.40 1.80
C LEU A 92 -15.12 5.91 2.00
N LEU A 93 -13.96 5.54 2.55
CA LEU A 93 -13.59 4.14 2.82
C LEU A 93 -14.40 3.49 3.93
N LEU A 94 -15.07 4.29 4.75
CA LEU A 94 -15.89 3.82 5.88
C LEU A 94 -17.39 3.84 5.56
N GLN A 95 -17.78 4.22 4.34
CA GLN A 95 -19.18 4.17 3.91
C GLN A 95 -19.66 2.72 3.71
N ALA A 96 -20.97 2.52 3.77
CA ALA A 96 -21.56 1.17 3.65
C ALA A 96 -21.42 0.62 2.22
N ASP A 97 -21.41 1.49 1.22
CA ASP A 97 -21.30 1.23 -0.20
C ASP A 97 -19.88 1.45 -0.77
N ALA A 98 -18.89 1.67 0.11
CA ALA A 98 -17.49 1.77 -0.28
C ALA A 98 -17.07 0.52 -1.09
N PRO A 99 -16.41 0.69 -2.25
CA PRO A 99 -15.91 -0.43 -3.05
C PRO A 99 -14.93 -1.30 -2.25
N ASP A 100 -14.95 -2.61 -2.51
CA ASP A 100 -14.06 -3.56 -1.85
C ASP A 100 -12.66 -3.57 -2.50
N TYR A 101 -11.94 -2.46 -2.32
CA TYR A 101 -10.62 -2.28 -2.93
C TYR A 101 -9.61 -3.35 -2.49
N TRP A 102 -9.72 -3.88 -1.27
CA TRP A 102 -8.82 -4.94 -0.81
C TRP A 102 -9.09 -6.27 -1.52
N ALA A 103 -10.36 -6.65 -1.72
CA ALA A 103 -10.72 -7.79 -2.56
C ALA A 103 -10.22 -7.63 -3.99
N ALA A 104 -10.45 -6.47 -4.60
CA ALA A 104 -9.95 -6.18 -5.94
C ALA A 104 -8.41 -6.23 -6.02
N ALA A 105 -7.71 -5.71 -5.02
CA ALA A 105 -6.24 -5.75 -4.96
C ALA A 105 -5.72 -7.18 -4.80
N TRP A 106 -6.42 -8.02 -4.03
CA TRP A 106 -6.10 -9.45 -3.97
C TRP A 106 -6.24 -10.13 -5.32
N GLN A 107 -7.28 -9.83 -6.10
CA GLN A 107 -7.42 -10.37 -7.46
C GLN A 107 -6.33 -9.85 -8.41
N ALA A 108 -5.86 -8.62 -8.20
CA ALA A 108 -4.80 -8.02 -9.00
C ALA A 108 -3.46 -8.77 -8.93
N ARG A 109 -3.24 -9.66 -7.95
CA ARG A 109 -2.06 -10.57 -7.90
C ARG A 109 -1.86 -11.39 -9.17
N GLN A 110 -2.93 -11.63 -9.93
CA GLN A 110 -2.83 -12.32 -11.23
C GLN A 110 -1.92 -11.59 -12.22
N TRP A 111 -1.81 -10.27 -12.12
CA TRP A 111 -0.91 -9.46 -12.96
C TRP A 111 0.55 -9.67 -12.57
N MET A 112 0.84 -9.84 -11.27
CA MET A 112 2.16 -10.27 -10.81
C MET A 112 2.52 -11.64 -11.40
N ALA A 113 1.61 -12.62 -11.32
CA ALA A 113 1.83 -13.97 -11.84
C ALA A 113 2.03 -13.97 -13.38
N ARG A 114 1.26 -13.17 -14.11
CA ARG A 114 1.43 -12.99 -15.56
C ARG A 114 2.81 -12.43 -15.89
N LEU A 115 3.25 -11.39 -15.17
CA LEU A 115 4.56 -10.78 -15.38
C LEU A 115 5.72 -11.70 -14.99
N HIS A 116 5.54 -12.48 -13.92
CA HIS A 116 6.49 -13.50 -13.48
C HIS A 116 6.58 -14.70 -14.42
N GLY A 117 5.50 -15.01 -15.16
CA GLY A 117 5.43 -16.14 -16.09
C GLY A 117 5.02 -17.48 -15.45
N SER A 118 4.67 -17.48 -14.16
CA SER A 118 4.14 -18.67 -13.48
C SER A 118 3.28 -18.27 -12.28
N VAL A 119 2.48 -19.23 -11.76
CA VAL A 119 1.65 -19.02 -10.57
C VAL A 119 2.53 -18.72 -9.36
N LEU A 120 2.21 -17.66 -8.63
CA LEU A 120 2.90 -17.30 -7.39
C LEU A 120 2.34 -18.12 -6.21
N PRO A 121 3.20 -18.57 -5.27
CA PRO A 121 2.74 -19.04 -3.98
C PRO A 121 1.86 -17.98 -3.31
N ARG A 122 0.80 -18.41 -2.63
CA ARG A 122 -0.12 -17.48 -1.95
C ARG A 122 0.63 -16.66 -0.90
N GLU A 123 1.49 -17.34 -0.17
CA GLU A 123 2.33 -16.84 0.93
C GLU A 123 3.39 -15.84 0.47
N ALA A 124 3.61 -15.70 -0.84
CA ALA A 124 4.55 -14.73 -1.40
C ALA A 124 3.93 -13.35 -1.62
N VAL A 125 2.61 -13.17 -1.49
CA VAL A 125 1.91 -11.93 -1.86
C VAL A 125 1.50 -11.13 -0.63
N ALA A 126 1.81 -9.83 -0.66
CA ALA A 126 1.37 -8.85 0.30
C ALA A 126 0.68 -7.66 -0.39
N LEU A 127 -0.36 -7.15 0.27
CA LEU A 127 -1.08 -5.93 -0.10
C LEU A 127 -0.81 -4.88 0.98
N THR A 128 -0.48 -3.65 0.63
CA THR A 128 -0.17 -2.60 1.63
C THR A 128 -0.78 -1.25 1.25
N VAL A 129 -1.10 -0.45 2.26
CA VAL A 129 -1.53 0.95 2.12
C VAL A 129 -0.79 1.78 3.14
N ASN A 130 0.00 2.73 2.66
CA ASN A 130 0.75 3.66 3.52
C ASN A 130 -0.16 4.74 4.12
N SER A 131 0.22 5.24 5.30
CA SER A 131 -0.45 6.37 5.95
C SER A 131 -0.26 7.67 5.17
N GLN A 132 -0.91 8.76 5.59
CA GLN A 132 -0.68 10.08 5.00
C GLN A 132 0.77 10.57 5.16
N TRP A 133 1.49 10.07 6.16
CA TRP A 133 2.88 10.43 6.45
C TRP A 133 3.88 9.53 5.73
N GLY A 134 3.45 8.33 5.31
CA GLY A 134 4.29 7.31 4.71
C GLY A 134 4.21 7.26 3.18
N ARG A 135 3.62 8.28 2.52
CA ARG A 135 3.38 8.29 1.07
C ARG A 135 3.68 9.65 0.44
N SER A 136 3.89 9.65 -0.88
CA SER A 136 4.10 10.86 -1.69
C SER A 136 2.92 11.22 -2.61
N GLN A 137 1.96 10.32 -2.77
CA GLN A 137 0.80 10.47 -3.66
C GLN A 137 -0.49 10.63 -2.83
N ASN A 138 -1.31 11.62 -3.18
CA ASN A 138 -2.59 11.98 -2.55
C ASN A 138 -3.79 11.39 -3.31
N GLN A 139 -3.61 10.17 -3.80
CA GLN A 139 -4.66 9.31 -4.33
C GLN A 139 -4.46 7.94 -3.68
N LEU A 140 -5.51 7.31 -3.18
CA LEU A 140 -5.45 5.99 -2.58
C LEU A 140 -4.83 5.01 -3.59
N HIS A 141 -3.86 4.25 -3.11
CA HIS A 141 -3.26 3.16 -3.85
C HIS A 141 -2.95 2.03 -2.90
N ILE A 142 -3.30 0.80 -3.29
CA ILE A 142 -2.91 -0.42 -2.61
C ILE A 142 -1.75 -1.02 -3.39
N HIS A 143 -0.60 -1.18 -2.74
CA HIS A 143 0.56 -1.82 -3.37
C HIS A 143 0.35 -3.32 -3.35
N VAL A 144 0.48 -3.95 -4.51
CA VAL A 144 0.33 -5.39 -4.74
C VAL A 144 1.71 -5.91 -5.12
N SER A 145 2.41 -6.50 -4.16
CA SER A 145 3.82 -6.89 -4.33
C SER A 145 4.17 -8.13 -3.52
N CYS A 146 5.42 -8.57 -3.63
CA CYS A 146 5.93 -9.66 -2.83
C CYS A 146 6.13 -9.25 -1.37
N VAL A 147 5.85 -10.18 -0.45
CA VAL A 147 6.17 -10.03 0.97
C VAL A 147 7.66 -10.21 1.21
N ARG A 148 8.20 -9.57 2.26
CA ARG A 148 9.55 -9.84 2.75
C ARG A 148 9.72 -11.32 3.14
N PRO A 149 10.85 -11.98 2.80
CA PRO A 149 11.01 -13.42 2.95
C PRO A 149 10.85 -13.96 4.38
N GLU A 150 11.20 -13.19 5.39
CA GLU A 150 11.18 -13.59 6.80
C GLU A 150 9.77 -13.56 7.42
N LEU A 151 8.85 -12.78 6.86
CA LEU A 151 7.56 -12.50 7.51
C LEU A 151 6.60 -13.69 7.52
N PRO A 152 6.42 -14.48 6.43
CA PRO A 152 5.47 -15.60 6.45
C PRO A 152 5.75 -16.61 7.57
N ALA A 153 7.01 -17.04 7.71
CA ALA A 153 7.40 -18.00 8.74
C ALA A 153 7.27 -17.41 10.16
N ARG A 154 7.66 -16.14 10.34
CA ARG A 154 7.56 -15.44 11.62
C ARG A 154 6.12 -15.27 12.07
N LEU A 155 5.23 -14.83 11.18
CA LEU A 155 3.81 -14.62 11.51
C LEU A 155 3.08 -15.92 11.77
N GLN A 156 3.48 -17.01 11.10
CA GLN A 156 2.97 -18.36 11.40
C GLN A 156 3.23 -18.77 12.85
N GLN A 157 4.41 -18.43 13.38
CA GLN A 157 4.81 -18.78 14.75
C GLN A 157 4.21 -17.85 15.81
N ALA A 158 3.70 -16.68 15.41
CA ALA A 158 3.19 -15.66 16.33
C ALA A 158 1.81 -15.98 16.93
N GLY A 159 1.15 -17.07 16.50
CA GLY A 159 -0.12 -17.50 17.09
C GLY A 159 -1.25 -16.45 16.98
N ILE A 160 -1.34 -15.78 15.83
CA ILE A 160 -2.26 -14.65 15.61
C ILE A 160 -3.71 -15.15 15.58
N GLY A 161 -4.55 -14.63 16.49
CA GLY A 161 -5.97 -14.95 16.58
C GLY A 161 -6.86 -14.10 15.67
N LEU A 162 -8.18 -14.31 15.73
CA LEU A 162 -9.18 -13.63 14.89
C LEU A 162 -9.46 -12.17 15.29
N GLN A 163 -9.03 -11.77 16.49
CA GLN A 163 -9.17 -10.43 17.03
C GLN A 163 -7.85 -9.66 16.86
N TRP A 164 -7.93 -8.34 16.74
CA TRP A 164 -6.73 -7.50 16.75
C TRP A 164 -5.95 -7.69 18.05
N GLN A 165 -4.68 -8.05 17.93
CA GLN A 165 -3.75 -8.23 19.05
C GLN A 165 -2.38 -7.62 18.72
N PRO A 166 -1.61 -7.14 19.71
CA PRO A 166 -0.23 -6.74 19.48
C PRO A 166 0.61 -7.90 18.92
N LEU A 167 1.39 -7.62 17.88
CA LEU A 167 2.41 -8.52 17.39
C LEU A 167 3.68 -8.34 18.23
N ALA A 168 4.11 -9.41 18.91
CA ALA A 168 5.35 -9.40 19.66
C ALA A 168 6.53 -8.98 18.76
N ASP A 169 7.37 -8.07 19.27
CA ASP A 169 8.54 -7.48 18.59
C ASP A 169 8.23 -6.64 17.34
N GLY A 170 6.95 -6.38 17.02
CA GLY A 170 6.56 -5.46 15.95
C GLY A 170 7.04 -5.89 14.55
N ILE A 171 7.26 -4.98 13.62
CA ILE A 171 7.93 -5.26 12.33
C ILE A 171 8.88 -4.10 12.07
N ASN A 172 10.14 -4.39 11.75
CA ASN A 172 11.20 -3.39 11.54
C ASN A 172 11.30 -2.33 12.65
N GLY A 173 11.08 -2.75 13.91
CA GLY A 173 11.12 -1.85 15.07
C GLY A 173 9.86 -1.01 15.29
N HIS A 174 8.85 -1.15 14.45
CA HIS A 174 7.56 -0.47 14.59
C HIS A 174 6.54 -1.38 15.29
N ALA A 175 5.72 -0.83 16.19
CA ALA A 175 4.64 -1.58 16.81
C ALA A 175 3.54 -1.91 15.79
N TYR A 176 3.15 -3.18 15.73
CA TYR A 176 2.07 -3.65 14.87
C TYR A 176 0.99 -4.36 15.68
N LEU A 177 -0.26 -4.13 15.30
CA LEU A 177 -1.37 -5.02 15.59
C LEU A 177 -1.50 -6.04 14.46
N ALA A 178 -1.90 -7.26 14.79
CA ALA A 178 -2.17 -8.33 13.86
C ALA A 178 -3.52 -9.00 14.16
N ARG A 179 -4.18 -9.50 13.12
CA ARG A 179 -5.31 -10.44 13.24
C ARG A 179 -5.33 -11.40 12.06
N ALA A 180 -5.87 -12.59 12.27
CA ALA A 180 -6.09 -13.58 11.24
C ALA A 180 -7.49 -13.43 10.63
N VAL A 181 -7.58 -13.62 9.32
CA VAL A 181 -8.84 -13.67 8.56
C VAL A 181 -8.83 -14.95 7.72
N PRO A 182 -9.68 -15.94 8.05
CA PRO A 182 -9.87 -17.12 7.21
C PRO A 182 -10.55 -16.76 5.88
N GLY A 183 -10.17 -17.44 4.79
CA GLY A 183 -10.82 -17.27 3.50
C GLY A 183 -9.86 -17.38 2.32
N GLU A 184 -10.41 -17.78 1.17
CA GLU A 184 -9.68 -17.81 -0.11
C GLU A 184 -9.47 -16.41 -0.70
N THR A 185 -10.46 -15.54 -0.50
CA THR A 185 -10.50 -14.16 -1.01
C THR A 185 -10.71 -13.18 0.13
N LEU A 186 -10.53 -11.89 -0.16
CA LEU A 186 -10.84 -10.80 0.79
C LEU A 186 -12.27 -10.27 0.60
N ASP A 187 -13.14 -10.98 -0.13
CA ASP A 187 -14.48 -10.50 -0.45
C ASP A 187 -15.29 -10.26 0.84
N GLY A 188 -15.72 -9.03 1.04
CA GLY A 188 -16.50 -8.62 2.20
C GLY A 188 -15.69 -8.43 3.49
N VAL A 189 -14.37 -8.68 3.49
CA VAL A 189 -13.52 -8.52 4.68
C VAL A 189 -13.41 -7.05 5.08
N ARG A 190 -13.37 -6.12 4.11
CA ARG A 190 -13.31 -4.66 4.31
C ARG A 190 -12.29 -4.20 5.38
N PRO A 191 -10.97 -4.46 5.20
CA PRO A 191 -9.93 -4.14 6.20
C PRO A 191 -9.94 -2.71 6.77
N PHE A 192 -10.29 -1.69 5.98
CA PHE A 192 -10.41 -0.31 6.49
C PHE A 192 -11.46 -0.18 7.60
N ARG A 193 -12.62 -0.83 7.42
CA ARG A 193 -13.69 -0.85 8.42
C ARG A 193 -13.30 -1.69 9.62
N LEU A 194 -12.69 -2.87 9.42
CA LEU A 194 -12.21 -3.70 10.52
C LEU A 194 -11.22 -2.96 11.43
N LEU A 195 -10.36 -2.11 10.86
CA LEU A 195 -9.49 -1.25 11.66
C LEU A 195 -10.31 -0.19 12.41
N ALA A 196 -11.13 0.57 11.69
CA ALA A 196 -11.88 1.70 12.25
C ALA A 196 -12.86 1.29 13.36
N ASP A 197 -13.55 0.16 13.17
CA ASP A 197 -14.65 -0.29 14.01
C ASP A 197 -14.13 -1.06 15.25
N GLU A 198 -12.99 -1.76 15.15
CA GLU A 198 -12.53 -2.67 16.23
C GLU A 198 -11.28 -2.18 16.99
N VAL A 199 -10.45 -1.31 16.40
CA VAL A 199 -9.28 -0.76 17.11
C VAL A 199 -9.65 0.56 17.78
N ALA A 200 -9.51 0.59 19.11
CA ALA A 200 -9.90 1.73 19.93
C ALA A 200 -9.28 3.06 19.43
N GLY A 201 -10.14 4.01 19.08
CA GLY A 201 -9.74 5.34 18.63
C GLY A 201 -9.20 5.41 17.19
N ALA A 202 -9.19 4.31 16.43
CA ALA A 202 -8.69 4.29 15.06
C ALA A 202 -9.62 5.03 14.08
N SER A 203 -10.93 4.94 14.24
CA SER A 203 -11.92 5.62 13.37
C SER A 203 -11.67 7.13 13.21
N GLY A 204 -11.24 7.82 14.28
CA GLY A 204 -10.91 9.25 14.25
C GLY A 204 -9.48 9.58 13.82
N GLN A 205 -8.66 8.56 13.52
CA GLN A 205 -7.21 8.70 13.29
C GLN A 205 -6.73 7.86 12.09
N MET A 206 -7.62 7.46 11.19
CA MET A 206 -7.29 6.56 10.06
C MET A 206 -6.08 7.03 9.25
N GLY A 207 -5.90 8.33 9.05
CA GLY A 207 -4.74 8.89 8.34
C GLY A 207 -3.39 8.67 8.99
N SER A 208 -3.36 8.39 10.29
CA SER A 208 -2.15 8.02 11.02
C SER A 208 -1.86 6.52 10.98
N TYR A 209 -2.75 5.69 10.42
CA TYR A 209 -2.54 4.25 10.33
C TYR A 209 -2.04 3.84 8.95
N THR A 210 -1.37 2.70 8.93
CA THR A 210 -1.13 1.90 7.74
C THR A 210 -1.83 0.56 7.91
N LEU A 211 -2.18 -0.08 6.80
CA LEU A 211 -2.69 -1.44 6.77
C LEU A 211 -1.89 -2.28 5.79
N ALA A 212 -1.62 -3.52 6.18
CA ALA A 212 -1.10 -4.54 5.30
C ALA A 212 -1.92 -5.83 5.42
N VAL A 213 -1.93 -6.59 4.33
CA VAL A 213 -2.50 -7.93 4.25
C VAL A 213 -1.43 -8.84 3.68
N ILE A 214 -1.07 -9.90 4.40
CA ILE A 214 -0.19 -10.96 3.90
C ILE A 214 -1.04 -12.20 3.74
N ALA A 215 -1.10 -12.75 2.52
CA ALA A 215 -1.84 -13.97 2.29
C ALA A 215 -1.08 -15.17 2.88
N THR A 216 -1.81 -16.14 3.42
CA THR A 216 -1.23 -17.28 4.16
C THR A 216 -2.13 -18.50 4.11
N ARG A 217 -1.70 -19.58 4.78
CA ARG A 217 -2.53 -20.72 5.18
C ARG A 217 -2.59 -20.80 6.70
N LEU A 218 -3.78 -20.61 7.22
CA LEU A 218 -4.11 -20.88 8.61
C LEU A 218 -4.30 -22.38 8.82
N ALA A 219 -4.45 -22.82 10.07
CA ALA A 219 -4.63 -24.25 10.39
C ALA A 219 -5.82 -24.89 9.65
N ASP A 220 -6.91 -24.14 9.49
CA ASP A 220 -8.16 -24.62 8.90
C ASP A 220 -8.28 -24.36 7.39
N GLY A 221 -7.21 -23.87 6.74
CA GLY A 221 -7.18 -23.58 5.30
C GLY A 221 -6.64 -22.20 4.94
N PRO A 222 -6.90 -21.71 3.73
CA PRO A 222 -6.38 -20.42 3.28
C PRO A 222 -6.89 -19.26 4.14
N GLY A 223 -6.04 -18.25 4.28
CA GLY A 223 -6.39 -17.06 5.02
C GLY A 223 -5.40 -15.94 4.77
N PHE A 224 -5.45 -14.96 5.67
CA PHE A 224 -4.68 -13.73 5.60
C PHE A 224 -4.31 -13.27 7.01
N TRP A 225 -3.16 -12.64 7.15
CA TRP A 225 -2.87 -11.78 8.29
C TRP A 225 -3.10 -10.33 7.91
N LEU A 226 -3.99 -9.67 8.64
CA LEU A 226 -4.16 -8.22 8.60
C LEU A 226 -3.23 -7.61 9.64
N LEU A 227 -2.48 -6.61 9.23
CA LEU A 227 -1.48 -5.92 10.03
C LEU A 227 -1.80 -4.43 10.03
N ALA A 228 -1.74 -3.78 11.19
CA ALA A 228 -1.93 -2.34 11.30
C ALA A 228 -0.85 -1.73 12.20
N SER A 229 -0.28 -0.61 11.76
CA SER A 229 0.66 0.19 12.56
C SER A 229 0.21 1.64 12.55
N LYS A 230 0.41 2.32 13.67
CA LYS A 230 0.11 3.74 13.83
C LYS A 230 1.40 4.53 13.76
N ALA A 231 1.39 5.65 13.03
CA ALA A 231 2.52 6.54 12.92
C ALA A 231 2.92 7.08 14.29
N ASP A 232 4.23 7.05 14.54
CA ASP A 232 4.92 7.80 15.58
C ASP A 232 6.06 8.55 14.89
N VAL A 233 5.71 9.74 14.39
CA VAL A 233 6.60 10.58 13.57
C VAL A 233 7.85 10.99 14.36
N LEU A 234 7.75 11.16 15.68
CA LEU A 234 8.89 11.51 16.52
C LEU A 234 9.84 10.33 16.70
N ALA A 235 9.32 9.10 16.72
CA ALA A 235 10.11 7.88 16.73
C ALA A 235 10.55 7.41 15.33
N GLY A 236 10.26 8.17 14.27
CA GLY A 236 10.61 7.82 12.88
C GLY A 236 9.70 6.79 12.22
N ASN A 237 8.60 6.39 12.86
CA ASN A 237 7.59 5.52 12.27
C ASN A 237 6.56 6.37 11.52
N PHE A 238 6.65 6.42 10.20
CA PHE A 238 5.68 7.12 9.35
C PHE A 238 4.47 6.27 8.96
N ALA A 239 4.31 5.07 9.54
CA ALA A 239 3.30 4.09 9.16
C ALA A 239 3.33 3.84 7.64
N SER A 240 4.44 3.27 7.16
CA SER A 240 4.60 2.80 5.78
C SER A 240 4.74 1.28 5.80
N SER A 241 3.61 0.57 5.67
CA SER A 241 3.65 -0.89 5.62
C SER A 241 4.24 -1.42 4.32
N GLU A 242 4.30 -0.64 3.23
CA GLU A 242 5.08 -0.98 2.05
C GLU A 242 6.55 -1.23 2.43
N GLY A 243 7.19 -0.26 3.10
CA GLY A 243 8.58 -0.39 3.53
C GLY A 243 8.78 -1.51 4.57
N ASP A 244 7.79 -1.73 5.43
CA ASP A 244 7.90 -2.72 6.50
C ASP A 244 7.64 -4.16 6.07
N VAL A 245 6.73 -4.36 5.12
CA VAL A 245 6.16 -5.69 4.81
C VAL A 245 6.55 -6.20 3.44
N GLN A 246 6.82 -5.32 2.47
CA GLN A 246 7.08 -5.73 1.10
C GLN A 246 8.58 -5.76 0.77
N ASP A 247 8.91 -6.66 -0.15
CA ASP A 247 10.19 -6.74 -0.85
C ASP A 247 9.91 -6.67 -2.35
N HIS A 248 10.25 -5.54 -2.96
CA HIS A 248 9.96 -5.28 -4.36
C HIS A 248 10.94 -5.97 -5.34
N ASP A 249 12.01 -6.57 -4.81
CA ASP A 249 12.90 -7.47 -5.55
C ASP A 249 12.40 -8.93 -5.53
N CYS A 250 11.33 -9.21 -4.77
CA CYS A 250 10.67 -10.51 -4.71
C CYS A 250 11.61 -11.67 -4.35
N GLN A 251 12.54 -11.46 -3.41
CA GLN A 251 13.50 -12.49 -2.98
C GLN A 251 12.82 -13.71 -2.35
N VAL A 252 11.58 -13.56 -1.88
CA VAL A 252 10.76 -14.68 -1.38
C VAL A 252 10.49 -15.75 -2.45
N LEU A 253 10.58 -15.39 -3.73
CA LEU A 253 10.42 -16.31 -4.87
C LEU A 253 11.74 -16.97 -5.29
N SER A 254 12.88 -16.49 -4.79
CA SER A 254 14.19 -17.05 -5.10
C SER A 254 14.40 -18.39 -4.39
N PRO A 255 15.13 -19.34 -4.99
CA PRO A 255 15.54 -20.55 -4.29
C PRO A 255 16.31 -20.17 -3.03
N GLN A 256 15.80 -20.54 -1.85
CA GLN A 256 16.54 -20.35 -0.60
C GLN A 256 17.85 -21.15 -0.69
N PRO A 257 19.03 -20.57 -0.37
CA PRO A 257 20.23 -21.36 -0.27
C PRO A 257 20.02 -22.41 0.84
N VAL A 258 20.16 -23.69 0.47
CA VAL A 258 20.16 -24.79 1.43
C VAL A 258 21.31 -24.51 2.41
N ARG A 259 20.97 -24.16 3.65
CA ARG A 259 21.97 -24.00 4.69
C ARG A 259 22.50 -25.41 5.01
N PRO A 260 23.80 -25.69 4.80
CA PRO A 260 24.38 -27.00 5.09
C PRO A 260 24.35 -27.33 6.59
#